data_AF-A0A954IKW1-F1
#
_entry.id   AF-A0A954IKW1-F1
#
_cell.length_a   1.000
_cell.length_b   1.000
_cell.length_c   1.000
_cell.angle_alpha   90.00
_cell.angle_beta   90.00
_cell.angle_gamma   90.00
#
_symmetry.space_group_name_H-M   'P 1'
#
loop_
_entity.id
_entity.type
_entity.pdbx_description
1 polymer ?
#
loop_
_entity_poly.entity_id
_entity_poly.type
_entity_poly.pdbx_seq_one_letter_code
_entity_poly.pdbx_strand_id
1 'polypeptide(L)'
;QGLNTTPLHGHAALFGVYGMLGIGLMLMCLRVLIPAREWKDGLLKFSFWTLNGGLMAMCVLSLLPVGLLQTKASVETGYWYARSSEFMQTDLMQTLRWMRVPGDTIFFLGAVALVVFVAGLKTGSSFRKTEST
;
A
#
# COMPACT_ATOMS: atom_id res chain seq x y z
N GLN A 1 -2.87 -5.31 23.21
CA GLN A 1 -2.82 -6.21 22.01
C GLN A 1 -4.21 -6.25 21.38
N GLY A 2 -4.35 -6.43 20.06
CA GLY A 2 -5.67 -6.48 19.40
C GLY A 2 -6.33 -5.11 19.15
N LEU A 3 -5.52 -4.06 19.02
CA LEU A 3 -5.92 -2.69 18.67
C LEU A 3 -5.39 -2.38 17.26
N ASN A 4 -5.82 -1.27 16.66
CA ASN A 4 -5.47 -0.89 15.29
C ASN A 4 -3.99 -0.55 15.08
N THR A 5 -3.19 -0.48 16.15
CA THR A 5 -1.72 -0.45 16.08
C THR A 5 -1.12 -1.77 15.56
N THR A 6 -1.79 -2.90 15.74
CA THR A 6 -1.37 -4.20 15.17
C THR A 6 -1.52 -4.25 13.65
N PRO A 7 -2.69 -3.94 13.04
CA PRO A 7 -2.80 -3.88 11.58
C PRO A 7 -1.96 -2.76 10.97
N LEU A 8 -1.72 -1.64 11.68
CA LEU A 8 -0.73 -0.63 11.25
C LEU A 8 0.64 -1.29 11.03
N HIS A 9 1.18 -1.95 12.06
CA HIS A 9 2.44 -2.66 11.97
C HIS A 9 2.39 -3.76 10.90
N GLY A 10 1.29 -4.51 10.83
CA GLY A 10 1.11 -5.58 9.85
C GLY A 10 1.21 -5.10 8.40
N HIS A 11 0.54 -4.00 8.03
CA HIS A 11 0.63 -3.48 6.66
C HIS A 11 2.02 -2.91 6.36
N ALA A 12 2.59 -2.14 7.29
CA ALA A 12 3.92 -1.55 7.12
C ALA A 12 5.02 -2.61 7.01
N ALA A 13 4.98 -3.66 7.83
CA ALA A 13 5.98 -4.73 7.83
C ALA A 13 5.76 -5.72 6.67
N LEU A 14 4.53 -6.25 6.52
CA LEU A 14 4.27 -7.29 5.52
C LEU A 14 4.42 -6.73 4.11
N PHE A 15 3.70 -5.67 3.77
CA PHE A 15 3.77 -5.12 2.42
C PHE A 15 5.02 -4.27 2.23
N GLY A 16 5.33 -3.38 3.18
CA GLY A 16 6.47 -2.48 3.06
C GLY A 16 7.82 -3.19 2.97
N VAL A 17 7.99 -4.35 3.63
CA VAL A 17 9.22 -5.15 3.52
C VAL A 17 9.04 -6.29 2.53
N TYR A 18 8.22 -7.30 2.85
CA TYR A 18 8.15 -8.52 2.05
C TYR A 18 7.43 -8.32 0.70
N GLY A 19 6.41 -7.46 0.66
CA GLY A 19 5.74 -7.09 -0.59
C GLY A 19 6.69 -6.38 -1.55
N MET A 20 7.38 -5.35 -1.09
CA MET A 20 8.35 -4.60 -1.90
C MET A 20 9.55 -5.45 -2.33
N LEU A 21 10.08 -6.30 -1.44
CA LEU A 21 11.13 -7.26 -1.79
C LEU A 21 10.65 -8.26 -2.84
N GLY A 22 9.44 -8.80 -2.69
CA GLY A 22 8.83 -9.71 -3.65
C GLY A 22 8.68 -9.08 -5.04
N ILE A 23 8.21 -7.83 -5.10
CA ILE A 23 8.13 -7.06 -6.36
C ILE A 23 9.52 -6.86 -6.95
N GLY A 24 10.52 -6.49 -6.14
CA GLY A 24 11.90 -6.33 -6.58
C GLY A 24 12.49 -7.60 -7.20
N LEU A 25 12.32 -8.74 -6.53
CA LEU A 25 12.78 -10.04 -7.03
C LEU A 25 12.05 -10.43 -8.32
N MET A 26 10.72 -10.26 -8.37
CA MET A 26 9.92 -10.52 -9.56
C MET A 26 10.43 -9.70 -10.77
N LEU A 27 10.65 -8.39 -10.59
CA LEU A 27 11.17 -7.52 -11.63
C LEU A 27 12.60 -7.91 -12.06
N MET A 28 13.45 -8.33 -11.12
CA MET A 28 14.79 -8.84 -11.42
C MET A 28 14.72 -10.09 -12.29
N CYS A 29 13.91 -11.09 -11.93
CA CYS A 29 13.73 -12.30 -12.73
C CYS A 29 13.21 -11.97 -14.14
N LEU A 30 12.24 -11.06 -14.25
CA LEU A 30 11.71 -10.60 -15.54
C LEU A 30 12.78 -9.87 -16.37
N ARG A 31 13.66 -9.10 -15.73
CA ARG A 31 14.74 -8.37 -16.41
C ARG A 31 15.79 -9.32 -16.97
N VAL A 32 16.14 -10.38 -16.22
CA VAL A 32 17.08 -11.43 -16.66
C VAL A 32 16.49 -12.26 -17.80
N LEU A 33 15.17 -12.51 -17.79
CA LEU A 33 14.50 -13.26 -18.85
C LEU A 33 14.48 -12.54 -20.21
N ILE A 34 14.42 -11.19 -20.21
CA ILE A 34 14.35 -10.37 -21.43
C ILE A 34 15.44 -9.28 -21.41
N PRO A 35 16.71 -9.65 -21.62
CA PRO A 35 17.84 -8.72 -21.44
C PRO A 35 17.93 -7.65 -22.55
N ALA A 36 17.57 -7.99 -23.79
CA ALA A 36 17.85 -7.18 -24.97
C ALA A 36 16.88 -6.00 -25.22
N ARG A 37 15.79 -5.87 -24.47
CA ARG A 37 14.80 -4.80 -24.68
C ARG A 37 14.72 -3.85 -23.50
N GLU A 38 14.84 -2.55 -23.77
CA GLU A 38 14.66 -1.50 -22.79
C GLU A 38 13.20 -1.37 -22.36
N TRP A 39 12.97 -1.22 -21.06
CA TRP A 39 11.63 -1.05 -20.49
C TRP A 39 11.22 0.42 -20.44
N LYS A 40 9.91 0.67 -20.43
CA LYS A 40 9.35 1.99 -20.14
C LYS A 40 9.26 2.19 -18.63
N ASP A 41 10.14 3.04 -18.11
CA ASP A 41 10.19 3.32 -16.67
C ASP A 41 8.97 4.06 -16.12
N GLY A 42 8.16 4.70 -16.97
CA GLY A 42 7.05 5.56 -16.54
C GLY A 42 6.04 4.83 -15.63
N LEU A 43 5.55 3.66 -16.07
CA LEU A 43 4.59 2.87 -15.28
C LEU A 43 5.22 2.30 -14.00
N LEU A 44 6.49 1.88 -14.05
CA LEU A 44 7.21 1.35 -12.88
C LEU A 44 7.46 2.44 -11.84
N LYS A 45 7.89 3.63 -12.25
CA LYS A 45 8.06 4.79 -11.36
C LYS A 45 6.73 5.19 -10.75
N PHE A 46 5.66 5.27 -11.54
CA PHE A 46 4.32 5.57 -11.04
C PHE A 46 3.87 4.53 -10.01
N SER A 47 4.01 3.23 -10.31
CA SER A 47 3.66 2.14 -9.40
C SER A 47 4.46 2.21 -8.10
N PHE A 48 5.78 2.42 -8.18
CA PHE A 48 6.64 2.54 -6.99
C PHE A 48 6.19 3.68 -6.07
N TRP A 49 5.96 4.88 -6.60
CA TRP A 49 5.58 6.03 -5.79
C TRP A 49 4.18 5.91 -5.20
N THR A 50 3.22 5.39 -5.98
CA THR A 50 1.84 5.22 -5.52
C THR A 50 1.68 4.08 -4.51
N LEU A 51 2.42 2.97 -4.65
CA LEU A 51 2.43 1.91 -3.65
C LEU A 51 3.01 2.39 -2.32
N ASN A 52 4.14 3.11 -2.33
CA ASN A 52 4.74 3.64 -1.11
C ASN A 52 3.91 4.79 -0.50
N GLY A 53 3.46 5.73 -1.33
CA GLY A 53 2.64 6.86 -0.90
C GLY A 53 1.27 6.41 -0.38
N GLY A 54 0.62 5.45 -1.04
CA GLY A 54 -0.63 4.86 -0.60
C GLY A 54 -0.48 4.10 0.73
N LEU A 55 0.59 3.28 0.87
CA LEU A 55 0.92 2.58 2.11
C LEU A 55 1.13 3.56 3.27
N MET A 56 1.90 4.63 3.04
CA MET A 56 2.14 5.68 4.02
C MET A 56 0.83 6.39 4.40
N ALA A 57 0.02 6.78 3.40
CA ALA A 57 -1.23 7.49 3.62
C ALA A 57 -2.23 6.66 4.43
N MET A 58 -2.44 5.38 4.11
CA MET A 58 -3.36 4.53 4.89
C MET A 58 -2.90 4.33 6.34
N CYS A 59 -1.59 4.25 6.56
CA CYS A 59 -0.99 4.11 7.87
C CYS A 59 -1.16 5.39 8.71
N VAL A 60 -0.82 6.55 8.14
CA VAL A 60 -0.77 7.82 8.88
C VAL A 60 -2.15 8.47 9.02
N LEU A 61 -2.99 8.44 7.98
CA LEU A 61 -4.27 9.13 7.99
C LEU A 61 -5.37 8.37 8.75
N SER A 62 -5.23 7.04 8.89
CA SER A 62 -6.28 6.19 9.46
C SER A 62 -5.77 5.26 10.56
N LEU A 63 -4.90 4.29 10.24
CA LEU A 63 -4.58 3.20 11.18
C LEU A 63 -3.85 3.68 12.44
N LEU A 64 -2.91 4.62 12.28
CA LEU A 64 -2.14 5.20 13.39
C LEU A 64 -3.04 6.02 14.33
N PRO A 65 -3.79 7.05 13.88
CA PRO A 65 -4.63 7.85 14.78
C PRO A 65 -5.70 7.00 15.45
N VAL A 66 -6.35 6.08 14.72
CA VAL A 66 -7.33 5.17 15.33
C VAL A 66 -6.68 4.24 16.36
N GLY A 67 -5.49 3.71 16.07
CA GLY A 67 -4.75 2.86 17.00
C GLY A 67 -4.32 3.60 18.28
N LEU A 68 -3.90 4.86 18.17
CA LEU A 68 -3.55 5.69 19.32
C LEU A 68 -4.77 6.02 20.18
N LEU A 69 -5.90 6.39 19.56
CA LEU A 69 -7.15 6.64 20.28
C LEU A 69 -7.66 5.38 21.00
N GLN A 70 -7.62 4.23 20.34
CA GLN A 70 -7.94 2.93 20.95
C GLN A 70 -7.01 2.59 22.13
N THR A 71 -5.72 2.88 21.99
CA THR A 71 -4.74 2.65 23.06
C THR A 71 -5.02 3.55 24.26
N LYS A 72 -5.30 4.84 24.02
CA LYS A 72 -5.68 5.80 25.06
C LYS A 72 -6.95 5.34 25.79
N ALA A 73 -8.03 5.02 25.06
CA ALA A 73 -9.28 4.54 25.63
C ALA A 73 -9.09 3.26 26.44
N SER A 74 -8.21 2.35 25.99
CA SER A 74 -7.90 1.12 26.72
C SER A 74 -7.16 1.37 28.04
N VAL A 75 -6.35 2.44 28.12
CA VAL A 75 -5.62 2.81 29.34
C VAL A 75 -6.53 3.53 30.33
N GLU A 76 -7.42 4.41 29.85
CA GLU A 76 -8.28 5.24 30.71
C GLU A 76 -9.51 4.49 31.23
N THR A 77 -10.18 3.70 30.38
CA THR A 77 -11.49 3.09 30.70
C THR A 77 -11.45 1.56 30.70
N GLY A 78 -10.39 0.98 30.14
CA GLY A 78 -10.20 -0.46 30.03
C GLY A 78 -10.40 -1.00 28.61
N TYR A 79 -9.86 -2.20 28.38
CA TYR A 79 -9.81 -2.82 27.04
C TYR A 79 -11.19 -3.09 26.43
N TRP A 80 -12.18 -3.42 27.26
CA TRP A 80 -13.55 -3.70 26.83
C TRP A 80 -14.17 -2.49 26.13
N TYR A 81 -13.91 -1.27 26.62
CA TYR A 81 -14.42 -0.03 26.06
C TYR A 81 -13.75 0.34 24.73
N ALA A 82 -12.42 0.17 24.63
CA ALA A 82 -11.68 0.41 23.39
C ALA A 82 -12.13 -0.48 22.21
N ARG A 83 -12.81 -1.59 22.49
CA ARG A 83 -13.37 -2.54 21.52
C ARG A 83 -14.89 -2.48 21.41
N SER A 84 -15.54 -1.61 22.18
CA SER A 84 -17.00 -1.54 22.23
C SER A 84 -17.57 -0.83 20.99
N SER A 85 -18.84 -1.09 20.71
CA SER A 85 -19.58 -0.43 19.63
C SER A 85 -19.67 1.07 19.84
N GLU A 86 -19.85 1.50 21.09
CA GLU A 86 -20.04 2.90 21.46
C GLU A 86 -18.81 3.71 21.09
N PHE A 87 -17.61 3.22 21.42
CA PHE A 87 -16.37 3.87 21.04
C PHE A 87 -16.12 3.82 19.52
N MET A 88 -16.29 2.64 18.91
CA MET A 88 -16.00 2.44 17.50
C MET A 88 -16.98 3.15 16.56
N GLN A 89 -18.20 3.48 16.99
CA GLN A 89 -19.18 4.17 16.16
C GLN A 89 -19.21 5.69 16.33
N THR A 90 -18.35 6.26 17.18
CA THR A 90 -18.20 7.72 17.28
C THR A 90 -17.88 8.37 15.93
N ASP A 91 -18.36 9.59 15.72
CA ASP A 91 -18.18 10.34 14.47
C ASP A 91 -16.71 10.51 14.09
N LEU A 92 -15.84 10.71 15.08
CA LEU A 92 -14.39 10.80 14.89
C LEU A 92 -13.82 9.49 14.32
N MET A 93 -14.22 8.35 14.89
CA MET A 93 -13.72 7.03 14.45
C MET A 93 -14.26 6.67 13.07
N GLN A 94 -15.48 7.06 12.74
CA GLN A 94 -16.02 6.93 11.38
C GLN A 94 -15.24 7.79 10.39
N THR A 95 -14.98 9.06 10.73
CA THR A 95 -14.21 9.97 9.88
C THR A 95 -12.82 9.43 9.62
N LEU A 96 -12.10 8.98 10.65
CA LEU A 96 -10.76 8.39 10.50
C LEU A 96 -10.77 7.08 9.69
N ARG A 97 -11.85 6.29 9.75
CA ARG A 97 -12.01 5.12 8.86
C ARG A 97 -12.16 5.53 7.40
N TRP A 98 -12.95 6.55 7.12
CA TRP A 98 -13.14 7.06 5.77
C TRP A 98 -11.89 7.72 5.20
N MET A 99 -11.09 8.37 6.05
CA MET A 99 -9.76 8.89 5.68
C MET A 99 -8.77 7.82 5.20
N ARG A 100 -9.10 6.53 5.36
CA ARG A 100 -8.35 5.43 4.76
C ARG A 100 -8.53 5.33 3.23
N VAL A 101 -9.73 5.62 2.73
CA VAL A 101 -10.13 5.41 1.33
C VAL A 101 -9.20 6.12 0.33
N PRO A 102 -8.77 7.38 0.55
CA PRO A 102 -7.79 8.02 -0.34
C PRO A 102 -6.47 7.26 -0.44
N GLY A 103 -5.94 6.77 0.69
CA GLY A 103 -4.71 5.98 0.73
C GLY A 103 -4.87 4.63 0.02
N ASP A 104 -5.96 3.92 0.30
CA ASP A 104 -6.29 2.64 -0.33
C ASP A 104 -6.46 2.80 -1.86
N THR A 105 -7.05 3.90 -2.31
CA THR A 105 -7.25 4.19 -3.75
C THR A 105 -5.92 4.44 -4.46
N ILE A 106 -5.03 5.26 -3.87
CA ILE A 106 -3.70 5.51 -4.43
C ILE A 106 -2.90 4.21 -4.49
N PHE A 107 -2.94 3.41 -3.43
CA PHE A 107 -2.27 2.12 -3.39
C PHE A 107 -2.78 1.16 -4.47
N PHE A 108 -4.11 1.09 -4.65
CA PHE A 108 -4.75 0.28 -5.68
C PHE A 108 -4.31 0.67 -7.08
N LEU A 109 -4.24 1.96 -7.39
CA LEU A 109 -3.75 2.45 -8.69
C LEU A 109 -2.30 2.02 -8.95
N GLY A 110 -1.45 2.02 -7.92
CA GLY A 110 -0.09 1.53 -8.02
C GLY A 110 0.02 0.04 -8.31
N ALA A 111 -0.82 -0.77 -7.67
CA ALA A 111 -0.91 -2.20 -7.92
C ALA A 111 -1.39 -2.50 -9.34
N VAL A 112 -2.44 -1.79 -9.81
CA VAL A 112 -2.95 -1.91 -11.18
C VAL A 112 -1.88 -1.52 -12.20
N ALA A 113 -1.15 -0.42 -11.97
CA ALA A 113 -0.06 0.00 -12.85
C ALA A 113 1.04 -1.06 -12.97
N LEU A 114 1.39 -1.75 -11.87
CA LEU A 114 2.34 -2.87 -11.88
C LEU A 114 1.82 -4.05 -12.71
N VAL A 115 0.56 -4.43 -12.51
CA VAL A 115 -0.07 -5.54 -13.26
C VAL A 115 -0.12 -5.22 -14.75
N VAL A 116 -0.50 -3.99 -15.11
CA VAL A 116 -0.51 -3.52 -16.50
C VAL A 116 0.89 -3.52 -17.08
N PHE A 117 1.91 -3.12 -16.32
CA PHE A 117 3.30 -3.18 -16.77
C PHE A 117 3.75 -4.62 -17.07
N VAL A 118 3.50 -5.56 -16.15
CA VAL A 118 3.86 -6.98 -16.32
C VAL A 118 3.09 -7.61 -17.48
N ALA A 119 1.79 -7.34 -17.61
CA ALA A 119 1.00 -7.79 -18.76
C ALA A 119 1.54 -7.21 -20.08
N GLY A 120 1.92 -5.93 -20.08
CA GLY A 120 2.51 -5.24 -21.23
C GLY A 120 3.90 -5.75 -21.64
N LEU A 121 4.63 -6.48 -20.78
CA LEU A 121 5.84 -7.18 -21.18
C LEU A 121 5.53 -8.35 -22.13
N LYS A 122 4.37 -9.00 -21.98
CA LYS A 122 3.91 -10.04 -22.92
C LYS A 122 3.39 -9.44 -24.22
N THR A 123 2.62 -8.35 -24.15
CA THR A 123 2.01 -7.69 -25.32
C THR A 123 2.98 -6.79 -26.09
N GLY A 124 4.14 -6.48 -25.51
CA GLY A 124 5.17 -5.63 -26.08
C GLY A 124 4.98 -4.12 -25.84
N SER A 125 3.90 -3.70 -25.19
CA SER A 125 3.58 -2.28 -24.92
C SER A 125 4.50 -1.65 -23.87
N SER A 126 5.10 -2.46 -23.00
CA SER A 126 6.01 -2.04 -21.93
C SER A 126 7.46 -1.81 -22.40
N PHE A 127 7.80 -2.11 -23.65
CA PHE A 127 9.12 -1.85 -24.21
C PHE A 127 9.20 -0.45 -24.84
N ARG A 128 10.38 0.18 -24.75
CA ARG A 128 10.68 1.38 -25.53
C ARG A 128 10.71 1.01 -27.01
N LYS A 129 10.10 1.84 -27.87
CA LYS A 129 10.30 1.69 -29.32
C LYS A 129 11.74 2.08 -29.61
N THR A 130 12.52 1.14 -30.14
CA THR A 130 13.83 1.46 -30.72
C THR A 130 13.56 2.27 -31.97
N GLU A 131 13.86 3.57 -31.96
CA GLU A 131 13.92 4.35 -33.20
C GLU A 131 15.10 3.80 -34.03
N SER A 132 14.79 3.26 -35.21
CA SER A 132 15.79 2.92 -36.21
C SER A 132 16.22 4.20 -36.92
N THR A 133 17.37 4.75 -36.54
CA THR A 133 18.16 5.64 -37.40
C THR A 133 19.21 4.83 -38.12
#